data_AF-A0A821HMU8-F1
#
_entry.id   AF-A0A821HMU8-F1
#
_cell.length_a   1.000
_cell.length_b   1.000
_cell.length_c   1.000
_cell.angle_alpha   90.00
_cell.angle_beta   90.00
_cell.angle_gamma   90.00
#
_symmetry.space_group_name_H-M   'P 1'
#
loop_
_entity.id
_entity.type
_entity.pdbx_description
1 polymer ?
#
loop_
_entity_poly.entity_id
_entity_poly.type
_entity_poly.pdbx_seq_one_letter_code
_entity_poly.pdbx_strand_id
1 'polypeptide(L)'
;MILIDYIDRKSVPRMPWYDEALVVFGQAARDVARHFIQRWNIHKYEKKLNNNSYPFLLPRAYDDEQDLTIKNWRDFLENKPFRVNAQCVRSVGLWSARMKKPESSIQNAYIQMIDAAKHFIYIEVD
;
A
#
# COMPACT_ATOMS: atom_id res chain seq x y z
N MET A 1 32.94 8.07 10.37
CA MET A 1 31.59 8.46 10.86
C MET A 1 31.29 7.58 12.06
N ILE A 2 31.30 8.13 13.26
CA ILE A 2 31.03 7.36 14.48
C ILE A 2 29.52 7.48 14.74
N LEU A 3 28.82 6.35 14.79
CA LEU A 3 27.41 6.30 15.16
C LEU A 3 27.34 6.48 16.69
N ILE A 4 26.91 7.65 17.13
CA ILE A 4 26.74 8.00 18.55
C ILE A 4 25.25 7.86 18.88
N ASP A 5 24.94 7.09 19.93
CA ASP A 5 23.57 6.96 20.42
C ASP A 5 23.10 8.28 21.06
N TYR A 6 21.88 8.72 20.70
CA TYR A 6 21.24 9.88 21.30
C TYR A 6 20.69 9.58 22.70
N ILE A 7 20.41 8.32 23.00
CA ILE A 7 19.80 7.85 24.26
C ILE A 7 20.72 6.80 24.87
N ASP A 8 20.96 6.89 26.18
CA ASP A 8 21.71 5.87 26.91
C ASP A 8 20.90 4.57 27.03
N ARG A 9 21.30 3.55 26.26
CA ARG A 9 20.64 2.24 26.22
C ARG A 9 20.78 1.44 27.53
N LYS A 10 21.68 1.84 28.45
CA LYS A 10 21.85 1.16 29.74
C LYS A 10 20.82 1.61 30.78
N SER A 11 20.28 2.81 30.62
CA SER A 11 19.33 3.41 31.57
C SER A 11 17.91 3.53 31.00
N VAL A 12 17.77 3.71 29.69
CA VAL A 12 16.46 3.91 29.05
C VAL A 12 16.11 2.72 28.16
N PRO A 13 15.10 1.90 28.51
CA PRO A 13 14.60 0.87 27.61
C PRO A 13 13.94 1.52 26.39
N ARG A 14 14.01 0.85 25.23
CA ARG A 14 13.29 1.32 24.04
C ARG A 14 11.79 1.20 24.26
N MET A 15 11.01 2.12 23.68
CA MET A 15 9.59 1.89 23.44
C MET A 15 9.46 0.85 22.31
N PRO A 16 8.77 -0.29 22.53
CA PRO A 16 8.50 -1.23 21.45
C PRO A 16 7.67 -0.60 20.34
N TRP A 17 7.87 -1.07 19.12
CA TRP A 17 7.02 -0.74 17.97
C TRP A 17 6.24 -2.00 17.63
N TYR A 18 4.92 -1.90 17.66
CA TYR A 18 3.99 -2.92 17.20
C TYR A 18 3.35 -2.42 15.90
N ASP A 19 3.22 -3.28 14.90
CA ASP A 19 2.70 -2.91 13.57
C ASP A 19 2.22 -4.16 12.84
N GLU A 20 1.25 -3.98 11.95
CA GLU A 20 0.65 -5.04 11.14
C GLU A 20 0.73 -4.66 9.65
N ALA A 21 1.25 -5.58 8.84
CA ALA A 21 1.40 -5.37 7.40
C ALA A 21 1.06 -6.64 6.62
N LEU A 22 0.67 -6.45 5.37
CA LEU A 22 0.35 -7.55 4.46
C LEU A 22 1.06 -7.37 3.12
N VAL A 23 1.22 -8.48 2.41
CA VAL A 23 1.71 -8.52 1.04
C VAL A 23 0.63 -9.09 0.13
N VAL A 24 0.39 -8.43 -1.01
CA VAL A 24 -0.50 -8.91 -2.06
C VAL A 24 0.27 -9.13 -3.36
N PHE A 25 -0.21 -10.07 -4.17
CA PHE A 25 0.39 -10.42 -5.45
C PHE A 25 -0.63 -10.30 -6.59
N GLY A 26 -0.13 -10.25 -7.82
CA GLY A 26 -0.95 -10.23 -9.02
C GLY A 26 -1.80 -8.95 -9.15
N GLN A 27 -3.09 -9.11 -9.46
CA GLN A 27 -3.97 -7.99 -9.79
C GLN A 27 -4.11 -6.96 -8.66
N ALA A 28 -4.23 -7.40 -7.41
CA ALA A 28 -4.30 -6.49 -6.26
C ALA A 28 -3.02 -5.66 -6.11
N ALA A 29 -1.84 -6.24 -6.36
CA ALA A 29 -0.58 -5.49 -6.37
C ALA A 29 -0.56 -4.43 -7.48
N ARG A 30 -1.15 -4.74 -8.65
CA ARG A 30 -1.29 -3.77 -9.75
C ARG A 30 -2.24 -2.63 -9.38
N ASP A 31 -3.26 -2.87 -8.57
CA ASP A 31 -4.15 -1.80 -8.07
C ASP A 31 -3.43 -0.85 -7.12
N VAL A 32 -2.61 -1.38 -6.22
CA VAL A 32 -1.71 -0.56 -5.39
C VAL A 32 -0.74 0.25 -6.27
N ALA A 33 -0.16 -0.39 -7.30
CA ALA A 33 0.72 0.30 -8.24
C ALA A 33 0.01 1.42 -9.00
N ARG A 34 -1.25 1.24 -9.43
CA ARG A 34 -2.06 2.29 -10.07
C ARG A 34 -2.27 3.48 -9.14
N HIS A 35 -2.55 3.24 -7.86
CA HIS A 35 -2.66 4.31 -6.88
C HIS A 35 -1.35 5.10 -6.75
N PHE A 36 -0.20 4.42 -6.70
CA PHE A 36 1.11 5.07 -6.71
C PHE A 36 1.35 5.90 -7.97
N ILE A 37 1.13 5.30 -9.15
CA ILE A 37 1.33 5.94 -10.46
C ILE A 37 0.49 7.21 -10.59
N GLN A 38 -0.77 7.15 -10.17
CA GLN A 38 -1.66 8.32 -10.15
C GLN A 38 -1.04 9.47 -9.36
N ARG A 39 -0.63 9.22 -8.10
CA ARG A 39 -0.06 10.26 -7.24
C ARG A 39 1.29 10.77 -7.73
N TRP A 40 2.14 9.87 -8.22
CA TRP A 40 3.43 10.21 -8.81
C TRP A 40 3.26 11.16 -9.99
N ASN A 41 2.40 10.81 -10.95
CA ASN A 41 2.17 11.60 -12.15
C ASN A 41 1.57 12.98 -11.82
N ILE A 42 0.68 13.05 -10.82
CA ILE A 42 0.14 14.31 -10.31
C ILE A 42 1.26 15.19 -9.74
N HIS A 43 2.09 14.64 -8.85
CA HIS A 43 3.14 15.42 -8.20
C HIS A 43 4.20 15.87 -9.21
N LYS A 44 4.56 14.98 -10.15
CA LYS A 44 5.43 15.33 -11.27
C LYS A 44 4.83 16.50 -12.06
N TYR A 45 3.55 16.40 -12.45
CA TYR A 45 2.87 17.45 -13.20
C TYR A 45 2.90 18.80 -12.45
N GLU A 46 2.71 18.79 -11.12
CA GLU A 46 2.66 20.00 -10.31
C GLU A 46 4.01 20.65 -10.05
N LYS A 47 5.06 19.85 -9.85
CA LYS A 47 6.34 20.34 -9.32
C LYS A 47 7.52 20.16 -10.26
N LYS A 48 7.44 19.22 -11.21
CA LYS A 48 8.57 18.73 -12.02
C LYS A 48 8.16 18.37 -13.45
N LEU A 49 7.25 19.15 -14.04
CA LEU A 49 6.68 18.88 -15.37
C LEU A 49 7.78 18.69 -16.43
N ASN A 50 8.68 19.67 -16.54
CA ASN A 50 9.74 19.71 -17.55
C ASN A 50 11.03 18.98 -17.14
N ASN A 51 11.07 18.37 -15.94
CA ASN A 51 12.24 17.64 -15.49
C ASN A 51 12.17 16.18 -15.97
N ASN A 52 13.00 15.86 -16.96
CA ASN A 52 13.06 14.55 -17.60
C ASN A 52 13.72 13.46 -16.71
N SER A 53 14.42 13.83 -15.64
CA SER A 53 14.96 12.87 -14.67
C SER A 53 13.87 12.17 -13.86
N TYR A 54 12.65 12.71 -13.85
CA TYR A 54 11.47 12.07 -13.28
C TYR A 54 10.53 11.68 -14.41
N PRO A 55 10.41 10.40 -14.82
CA PRO A 55 9.50 10.02 -15.89
C PRO A 55 8.04 10.03 -15.44
N PHE A 56 7.11 10.19 -16.38
CA PHE A 56 5.72 9.79 -16.13
C PHE A 56 5.64 8.26 -16.12
N LEU A 57 4.84 7.71 -15.21
CA LEU A 57 4.67 6.27 -15.07
C LEU A 57 3.38 5.82 -15.76
N LEU A 58 3.41 4.60 -16.31
CA LEU A 58 2.27 3.98 -16.97
C LEU A 58 1.88 2.70 -16.23
N PRO A 59 0.56 2.44 -16.05
CA PRO A 59 0.11 1.22 -15.40
C PRO A 59 0.33 0.01 -16.30
N ARG A 60 0.67 -1.14 -15.70
CA ARG A 60 0.71 -2.42 -16.41
C ARG A 60 -0.71 -2.89 -16.74
N ALA A 61 -0.88 -3.47 -17.93
CA ALA A 61 -2.15 -4.07 -18.37
C ALA A 61 -2.51 -5.29 -17.51
N TYR A 62 -3.80 -5.63 -17.42
CA TYR A 62 -4.28 -6.79 -16.65
C TYR A 62 -4.03 -8.12 -17.36
N ASP A 63 -4.13 -8.14 -18.68
CA ASP A 63 -4.14 -9.36 -19.51
C ASP A 63 -2.75 -9.92 -19.82
N ASP A 64 -1.72 -9.38 -19.17
CA ASP A 64 -0.34 -9.79 -19.37
C ASP A 64 -0.11 -11.16 -18.70
N GLU A 65 -0.23 -12.25 -19.49
CA GLU A 65 -0.04 -13.66 -19.10
C GLU A 65 1.31 -13.93 -18.39
N GLN A 66 2.28 -13.02 -18.56
CA GLN A 66 3.59 -13.07 -17.91
C GLN A 66 3.55 -12.96 -16.37
N ASP A 67 2.42 -12.56 -15.76
CA ASP A 67 2.27 -12.55 -14.29
C ASP A 67 2.25 -13.96 -13.68
N LEU A 68 1.85 -14.99 -14.44
CA LEU A 68 1.90 -16.39 -14.00
C LEU A 68 3.32 -16.96 -14.02
N THR A 69 4.25 -16.31 -14.75
CA THR A 69 5.65 -16.73 -14.86
C THR A 69 6.60 -16.06 -13.88
N ILE A 70 6.11 -15.19 -12.97
CA ILE A 70 6.93 -14.75 -11.84
C ILE A 70 7.07 -15.94 -10.87
N LYS A 71 7.94 -16.89 -11.22
CA LYS A 71 8.40 -17.94 -10.31
C LYS A 71 9.14 -17.33 -9.11
N ASN A 72 9.68 -16.12 -9.27
CA ASN A 72 10.53 -15.44 -8.28
C ASN A 72 9.81 -15.01 -6.99
N TRP A 73 8.51 -14.71 -6.98
CA TRP A 73 7.86 -14.28 -5.72
C TRP A 73 7.83 -15.40 -4.67
N ARG A 74 7.81 -16.67 -5.12
CA ARG A 74 7.89 -17.84 -4.24
C ARG A 74 9.27 -17.98 -3.59
N ASP A 75 10.31 -17.44 -4.22
CA ASP A 75 11.68 -17.49 -3.70
C ASP A 75 11.92 -16.41 -2.64
N PHE A 76 11.08 -15.37 -2.58
CA PHE A 76 11.17 -14.27 -1.60
C PHE A 76 10.40 -14.52 -0.30
N LEU A 77 9.54 -15.54 -0.25
CA LEU A 77 8.76 -15.85 0.94
C LEU A 77 9.15 -17.22 1.48
N GLU A 78 9.55 -17.28 2.75
CA GLU A 78 9.75 -18.54 3.48
C GLU A 78 8.47 -19.38 3.49
N ASN A 79 7.30 -18.73 3.48
CA ASN A 79 5.99 -19.36 3.54
C ASN A 79 5.19 -19.15 2.24
N LYS A 80 4.47 -20.20 1.83
CA LYS A 80 3.56 -20.13 0.68
C LYS A 80 2.37 -19.22 1.02
N PRO A 81 2.04 -18.22 0.19
CA PRO A 81 0.91 -17.34 0.43
C PRO A 81 -0.42 -18.06 0.22
N PHE A 82 -1.44 -17.56 0.92
CA PHE A 82 -2.81 -18.03 0.80
C PHE A 82 -3.51 -17.39 -0.40
N ARG A 83 -4.37 -18.16 -1.08
CA ARG A 83 -5.26 -17.60 -2.11
C ARG A 83 -6.47 -16.98 -1.44
N VAL A 84 -6.69 -15.70 -1.70
CA VAL A 84 -7.81 -14.93 -1.16
C VAL A 84 -8.40 -14.04 -2.26
N ASN A 85 -9.66 -13.63 -2.08
CA ASN A 85 -10.23 -12.52 -2.83
C ASN A 85 -9.82 -11.23 -2.12
N ALA A 86 -9.02 -10.40 -2.79
CA ALA A 86 -8.52 -9.15 -2.25
C ALA A 86 -9.07 -7.97 -3.05
N GLN A 87 -9.45 -6.90 -2.35
CA GLN A 87 -9.88 -5.64 -2.95
C GLN A 87 -9.09 -4.50 -2.31
N CYS A 88 -8.39 -3.72 -3.13
CA CYS A 88 -7.73 -2.51 -2.65
C CYS A 88 -8.77 -1.41 -2.37
N VAL A 89 -8.68 -0.82 -1.19
CA VAL A 89 -9.46 0.34 -0.77
C VAL A 89 -8.52 1.49 -0.38
N ARG A 90 -9.01 2.73 -0.44
CA ARG A 90 -8.20 3.92 -0.16
C ARG A 90 -9.06 5.09 0.32
N SER A 91 -8.38 6.09 0.88
CA SER A 91 -8.94 7.39 1.23
C SER A 91 -8.22 8.47 0.43
N VAL A 92 -8.88 9.06 -0.56
CA VAL A 92 -8.28 10.07 -1.44
C VAL A 92 -9.25 11.19 -1.78
N GLY A 93 -8.71 12.38 -2.07
CA GLY A 93 -9.50 13.55 -2.43
C GLY A 93 -8.82 14.41 -3.47
N LEU A 94 -9.32 15.64 -3.61
CA LEU A 94 -8.80 16.60 -4.59
C LEU A 94 -7.31 16.88 -4.38
N TRP A 95 -6.90 17.17 -3.14
CA TRP A 95 -5.53 17.56 -2.83
C TRP A 95 -4.52 16.40 -2.94
N SER A 96 -4.95 15.16 -2.70
CA SER A 96 -4.04 14.01 -2.59
C SER A 96 -3.92 13.19 -3.87
N ALA A 97 -4.98 13.14 -4.69
CA ALA A 97 -5.03 12.34 -5.91
C ALA A 97 -5.81 13.00 -7.06
N ARG A 98 -6.09 14.32 -6.98
CA ARG A 98 -6.85 15.10 -7.98
C ARG A 98 -8.22 14.49 -8.34
N MET A 99 -8.86 13.86 -7.37
CA MET A 99 -10.19 13.29 -7.55
C MET A 99 -11.25 14.39 -7.49
N LYS A 100 -12.16 14.44 -8.48
CA LYS A 100 -13.28 15.41 -8.50
C LYS A 100 -14.25 15.20 -7.34
N LYS A 101 -14.50 13.94 -6.99
CA LYS A 101 -15.25 13.52 -5.80
C LYS A 101 -14.31 12.73 -4.90
N PRO A 102 -14.29 12.98 -3.58
CA PRO A 102 -13.52 12.17 -2.66
C PRO A 102 -13.90 10.69 -2.74
N GLU A 103 -12.93 9.82 -2.54
CA GLU A 103 -13.12 8.38 -2.38
C GLU A 103 -12.86 8.02 -0.92
N SER A 104 -13.84 7.38 -0.28
CA SER A 104 -13.82 6.94 1.11
C SER A 104 -14.06 5.42 1.21
N SER A 105 -13.46 4.65 0.28
CA SER A 105 -13.73 3.22 0.16
C SER A 105 -13.27 2.42 1.39
N ILE A 106 -12.24 2.89 2.12
CA ILE A 106 -11.86 2.32 3.43
C ILE A 106 -13.03 2.41 4.41
N GLN A 107 -13.60 3.61 4.61
CA GLN A 107 -14.71 3.83 5.53
C GLN A 107 -15.91 2.94 5.17
N ASN A 108 -16.25 2.88 3.89
CA ASN A 108 -17.38 2.07 3.42
C ASN A 108 -17.14 0.58 3.66
N ALA A 109 -15.92 0.08 3.44
CA ALA A 109 -15.57 -1.31 3.71
C ALA A 109 -15.67 -1.64 5.21
N TYR A 110 -15.21 -0.75 6.09
CA TYR A 110 -15.36 -0.92 7.53
C TYR A 110 -16.83 -1.03 7.95
N ILE A 111 -17.69 -0.10 7.49
CA ILE A 111 -19.14 -0.13 7.78
C ILE A 111 -19.75 -1.46 7.33
N GLN A 112 -19.47 -1.87 6.08
CA GLN A 112 -19.98 -3.13 5.54
C GLN A 112 -19.51 -4.36 6.33
N MET A 113 -18.24 -4.40 6.73
CA MET A 113 -17.69 -5.51 7.52
C MET A 113 -18.32 -5.58 8.91
N ILE A 114 -18.56 -4.44 9.55
CA ILE A 114 -19.20 -4.35 10.86
C ILE A 114 -20.66 -4.82 10.75
N ASP A 115 -21.42 -4.30 9.79
CA ASP A 115 -22.83 -4.63 9.59
C ASP A 115 -23.05 -6.10 9.23
N ALA A 116 -22.12 -6.71 8.48
CA ALA A 116 -22.21 -8.10 8.03
C ALA A 116 -21.68 -9.13 9.05
N ALA A 117 -21.05 -8.69 10.15
CA ALA A 117 -20.44 -9.58 11.13
C ALA A 117 -21.49 -10.43 11.86
N LYS A 118 -21.23 -11.74 11.99
CA LYS A 118 -22.17 -12.69 12.63
C LYS A 118 -21.78 -13.12 14.04
N HIS A 119 -20.51 -12.96 14.41
CA HIS A 119 -19.97 -13.57 15.63
C HIS A 119 -19.16 -12.58 16.46
N PHE A 120 -18.00 -12.15 15.97
CA PHE A 120 -17.15 -11.19 16.66
C PHE A 120 -16.46 -10.27 15.65
N ILE A 121 -15.99 -9.13 16.16
CA ILE A 121 -15.14 -8.18 15.45
C ILE A 121 -13.93 -7.96 16.33
N TYR A 122 -12.73 -8.14 15.77
CA TYR A 122 -11.47 -7.78 16.41
C TYR A 122 -10.95 -6.49 15.75
N ILE A 123 -10.60 -5.51 16.57
CA ILE A 123 -10.11 -4.21 16.13
C ILE A 123 -8.83 -3.92 16.89
N GLU A 124 -7.74 -3.77 16.15
CA GLU A 124 -6.48 -3.23 16.60
C GLU A 124 -6.19 -1.96 15.78
N VAL A 125 -5.94 -0.85 16.47
CA VAL A 125 -5.65 0.47 15.88
C VAL A 125 -4.63 1.14 16.78
N ASP A 126 -3.44 1.34 16.24
CA ASP A 126 -2.33 2.02 16.91
C ASP A 126 -2.26 3.52 16.55
#